data_AF-A0A381RKQ1-F1
#
_entry.id   AF-A0A381RKQ1-F1
#
_cell.length_a   1.000
_cell.length_b   1.000
_cell.length_c   1.000
_cell.angle_alpha   90.00
_cell.angle_beta   90.00
_cell.angle_gamma   90.00
#
_symmetry.space_group_name_H-M   'P 1'
#
loop_
_entity.id
_entity.type
_entity.pdbx_description
1 polymer ?
#
loop_
_entity_poly.entity_id
_entity_poly.type
_entity_poly.pdbx_seq_one_letter_code
_entity_poly.pdbx_strand_id
1 'polypeptide(L)'
;MTPSNILAYLRRTLPFRTLVVLLGLGLFIFIVRQAGTTDIYSGIANVGWGFAVILALAGLRYTLRTLSWIHCFNGPRRLSFTQAFPAILAGDAVGNITPLGLLASEPTKVFLAADRSMVGTATAALAVENFLYSLSVGVMFVLGFGAALIQFEAPPALWIMGGATLVGLLVILTATHSILWKRVLVAEPALNWSARYLPQTNWLELWLSRLKAFEVRIHDLYPRSWTGVITLTLLYALFHIAAVAEVALALALITGDTPSWLDALLLETANRFITILFKFVPLRIGIDEAGTGAFAGLLAFGATVGVTLAIVRKARLVFWFAIGIACLTRHGLSMRTFIDTIKNESPLQLKQSSADAVIAIMARSPEADVHNIKTRLSGMVPNLRDRLDLYTAFLMDSVRPCHNLTGVSTCIAYTPEGGSTGLDQLGIHVDQFLEQQGKTLGDRERNLFHTLFEQGFQRVVIIGSDLPTLPSSHLTEALDQLKESGTMVIGPAEDGGYYLLGLTVPASTQALPDLFTNIRWSTPWTMDDTVAAAARCGLRVHTLRAWYDIDDEISLRRLRKELADPMNTVQAPATTTILNRLFGLAKSKP
;
A
#
# COMPACT_ATOMS: atom_id res chain seq x y z
N MET A 1 14.12 4.77 6.82
CA MET A 1 14.54 4.65 8.24
C MET A 1 14.89 3.20 8.47
N THR A 2 16.07 2.91 9.04
CA THR A 2 16.46 1.54 9.40
C THR A 2 15.58 1.02 10.56
N PRO A 3 15.38 -0.30 10.69
CA PRO A 3 14.59 -0.89 11.78
C PRO A 3 15.13 -0.53 13.19
N SER A 4 16.46 -0.36 13.30
CA SER A 4 17.12 0.15 14.51
C SER A 4 16.67 1.58 14.88
N ASN A 5 16.45 2.46 13.90
CA ASN A 5 16.00 3.82 14.13
C ASN A 5 14.52 3.91 14.51
N ILE A 6 13.67 2.98 14.02
CA ILE A 6 12.25 2.92 14.37
C ILE A 6 12.08 2.38 15.81
N LEU A 7 12.81 1.34 16.20
CA LEU A 7 12.81 0.83 17.57
C LEU A 7 13.35 1.86 18.58
N ALA A 8 14.40 2.59 18.21
CA ALA A 8 14.92 3.69 19.01
C ALA A 8 13.90 4.85 19.13
N TYR A 9 13.20 5.20 18.05
CA TYR A 9 12.13 6.21 18.05
C TYR A 9 10.92 5.79 18.89
N LEU A 10 10.49 4.53 18.79
CA LEU A 10 9.37 3.98 19.58
C LEU A 10 9.70 3.89 21.08
N ARG A 11 10.93 3.52 21.44
CA ARG A 11 11.39 3.56 22.85
C ARG A 11 11.47 4.99 23.38
N ARG A 12 11.92 5.95 22.56
CA ARG A 12 11.96 7.37 22.93
C ARG A 12 10.58 8.01 23.10
N THR A 13 9.57 7.56 22.37
CA THR A 13 8.19 8.11 22.41
C THR A 13 7.26 7.38 23.38
N LEU A 14 7.65 6.24 23.93
CA LEU A 14 6.90 5.49 24.94
C LEU A 14 6.50 6.34 26.18
N PRO A 15 7.39 7.13 26.81
CA PRO A 15 7.00 7.98 27.95
C PRO A 15 5.98 9.05 27.56
N PHE A 16 6.12 9.65 26.37
CA PHE A 16 5.14 10.62 25.86
C PHE A 16 3.76 9.98 25.63
N ARG A 17 3.71 8.76 25.09
CA ARG A 17 2.45 8.02 24.88
C ARG A 17 1.75 7.69 26.19
N THR A 18 2.48 7.18 27.17
CA THR A 18 1.94 6.89 28.49
C THR A 18 1.44 8.17 29.17
N LEU A 19 2.18 9.28 29.05
CA LEU A 19 1.76 10.57 29.55
C LEU A 19 0.44 11.05 28.93
N VAL A 20 0.29 10.96 27.60
CA VAL A 20 -0.95 11.35 26.90
C VAL A 20 -2.15 10.53 27.38
N VAL A 21 -2.00 9.22 27.58
CA VAL A 21 -3.07 8.36 28.10
C VAL A 21 -3.43 8.72 29.54
N LEU A 22 -2.43 8.94 30.40
CA LEU A 22 -2.65 9.33 31.80
C LEU A 22 -3.32 10.70 31.91
N LEU A 23 -2.90 11.68 31.11
CA LEU A 23 -3.54 13.00 31.03
C LEU A 23 -4.98 12.89 30.54
N GLY A 24 -5.23 12.10 29.50
CA GLY A 24 -6.60 11.85 29.00
C GLY A 24 -7.49 11.19 30.06
N LEU A 25 -6.97 10.21 30.79
CA LEU A 25 -7.69 9.56 31.89
C LEU A 25 -7.96 10.53 33.06
N GLY A 26 -6.98 11.36 33.42
CA GLY A 26 -7.14 12.40 34.42
C GLY A 26 -8.22 13.42 34.04
N LEU A 27 -8.20 13.88 32.79
CA LEU A 27 -9.21 14.77 32.22
C LEU A 27 -10.60 14.12 32.24
N PHE A 28 -10.70 12.85 31.84
CA PHE A 28 -11.96 12.09 31.89
C PHE A 28 -12.54 12.04 33.31
N ILE A 29 -11.72 11.67 34.30
CA ILE A 29 -12.16 11.61 35.71
C ILE A 29 -12.60 12.99 36.20
N PHE A 30 -11.85 14.04 35.86
CA PHE A 30 -12.20 15.41 36.22
C PHE A 30 -13.56 15.83 35.65
N ILE A 31 -13.77 15.64 34.34
CA ILE A 31 -15.01 16.03 33.66
C ILE A 31 -16.21 15.24 34.18
N VAL A 32 -16.07 13.92 34.40
CA VAL A 32 -17.14 13.08 34.95
C VAL A 32 -17.50 13.51 36.37
N ARG A 33 -16.51 13.87 37.20
CA ARG A 33 -16.77 14.39 38.55
C ARG A 33 -17.44 15.77 38.52
N GLN A 34 -17.00 16.65 37.63
CA GLN A 34 -17.55 18.00 37.48
C GLN A 34 -19.01 17.97 37.00
N ALA A 35 -19.34 17.06 36.07
CA ALA A 35 -20.69 16.92 35.53
C ALA A 35 -21.69 16.23 36.49
N GLY A 36 -21.21 15.59 37.56
CA GLY A 36 -22.05 14.88 38.53
C GLY A 36 -22.33 13.44 38.12
N THR A 37 -21.88 12.47 38.93
CA THR A 37 -21.99 11.04 38.60
C THR A 37 -23.43 10.53 38.63
N THR A 38 -24.28 11.08 39.49
CA THR A 38 -25.68 10.67 39.64
C THR A 38 -26.51 11.04 38.42
N ASP A 39 -26.31 12.24 37.89
CA ASP A 39 -27.04 12.73 36.72
C ASP A 39 -26.57 12.03 35.44
N ILE A 40 -25.26 11.77 35.31
CA ILE A 40 -24.73 10.93 34.23
C ILE A 40 -25.34 9.53 34.28
N TYR A 41 -25.38 8.92 35.46
CA TYR A 41 -25.96 7.58 35.63
C TYR A 41 -27.44 7.56 35.25
N SER A 42 -28.24 8.53 35.72
CA SER A 42 -29.64 8.66 35.37
C SER A 42 -29.85 8.84 33.87
N GLY A 43 -29.05 9.69 33.23
CA GLY A 43 -29.08 9.90 31.79
C GLY A 43 -28.74 8.64 31.00
N ILE A 44 -27.74 7.85 31.44
CA ILE A 44 -27.42 6.55 30.83
C ILE A 44 -28.56 5.54 31.04
N ALA A 45 -29.16 5.51 32.23
CA ALA A 45 -30.28 4.62 32.54
C ALA A 45 -31.50 4.92 31.66
N ASN A 46 -31.79 6.19 31.38
CA ASN A 46 -32.87 6.61 30.49
C ASN A 46 -32.69 6.11 29.05
N VAL A 47 -31.45 5.97 28.58
CA VAL A 47 -31.18 5.41 27.24
C VAL A 47 -31.72 3.99 27.09
N GLY A 48 -31.58 3.16 28.13
CA GLY A 48 -32.14 1.82 28.20
C GLY A 48 -31.97 1.00 26.91
N TRP A 49 -33.05 0.39 26.44
CA TRP A 49 -33.07 -0.39 25.19
C TRP A 49 -32.89 0.46 23.92
N GLY A 50 -33.09 1.78 23.99
CA GLY A 50 -32.80 2.70 22.90
C GLY A 50 -31.33 2.65 22.46
N PHE A 51 -30.43 2.20 23.34
CA PHE A 51 -29.04 1.92 22.99
C PHE A 51 -28.88 0.92 21.83
N ALA A 52 -29.78 -0.06 21.69
CA ALA A 52 -29.73 -1.01 20.58
C ALA A 52 -29.95 -0.33 19.21
N VAL A 53 -30.81 0.70 19.16
CA VAL A 53 -31.03 1.51 17.96
C VAL A 53 -29.80 2.37 17.66
N ILE A 54 -29.14 2.91 18.68
CA ILE A 54 -27.85 3.62 18.54
C ILE A 54 -26.77 2.69 17.96
N LEU A 55 -26.71 1.44 18.42
CA LEU A 55 -25.80 0.43 17.84
C LEU A 55 -26.14 0.14 16.37
N ALA A 56 -27.42 0.03 16.03
CA ALA A 56 -27.89 -0.23 14.67
C ALA A 56 -27.57 0.93 13.71
N LEU A 57 -27.78 2.18 14.12
CA LEU A 57 -27.41 3.37 13.34
C LEU A 57 -25.90 3.42 13.08
N ALA A 58 -25.09 3.05 14.07
CA ALA A 58 -23.65 2.94 13.88
C ALA A 58 -23.25 1.78 12.95
N GLY A 59 -23.92 0.63 13.05
CA GLY A 59 -23.76 -0.49 12.14
C GLY A 59 -24.08 -0.11 10.69
N LEU A 60 -25.18 0.63 10.49
CA LEU A 60 -25.54 1.19 9.19
C LEU A 60 -24.41 2.05 8.62
N ARG A 61 -23.78 2.90 9.44
CA ARG A 61 -22.63 3.72 9.01
C ARG A 61 -21.43 2.88 8.58
N TYR A 62 -21.12 1.80 9.30
CA TYR A 62 -20.07 0.85 8.87
C TYR A 62 -20.43 0.15 7.55
N THR A 63 -21.69 -0.26 7.40
CA THR A 63 -22.21 -0.87 6.16
C THR A 63 -22.06 0.10 4.98
N LEU A 64 -22.46 1.36 5.14
CA LEU A 64 -22.36 2.37 4.08
C LEU A 64 -20.92 2.61 3.64
N ARG A 65 -19.98 2.73 4.58
CA ARG A 65 -18.54 2.82 4.24
C ARG A 65 -18.04 1.57 3.50
N THR A 66 -18.49 0.40 3.92
CA THR A 66 -18.15 -0.87 3.26
C THR A 66 -18.64 -0.89 1.81
N LEU A 67 -19.90 -0.50 1.59
CA LEU A 67 -20.47 -0.42 0.24
C LEU A 67 -19.75 0.61 -0.63
N SER A 68 -19.36 1.76 -0.06
CA SER A 68 -18.55 2.76 -0.76
C SER A 68 -17.19 2.19 -1.19
N TRP A 69 -16.50 1.47 -0.30
CA TRP A 69 -15.21 0.85 -0.63
C TRP A 69 -15.34 -0.20 -1.73
N ILE A 70 -16.35 -1.08 -1.65
CA ILE A 70 -16.65 -2.08 -2.69
C ILE A 70 -16.98 -1.40 -4.01
N HIS A 71 -17.70 -0.28 -4.00
CA HIS A 71 -18.04 0.45 -5.22
C HIS A 71 -16.81 1.11 -5.86
N CYS A 72 -15.85 1.58 -5.06
CA CYS A 72 -14.57 2.11 -5.56
C CYS A 72 -13.62 1.00 -6.05
N PHE A 73 -13.90 -0.27 -5.76
CA PHE A 73 -13.06 -1.38 -6.16
C PHE A 73 -13.23 -1.71 -7.65
N ASN A 74 -12.14 -1.58 -8.42
CA ASN A 74 -12.10 -1.96 -9.83
C ASN A 74 -10.91 -2.88 -10.09
N GLY A 75 -11.16 -4.20 -10.09
CA GLY A 75 -10.15 -5.23 -10.29
C GLY A 75 -10.75 -6.51 -10.85
N PRO A 76 -9.91 -7.47 -11.27
CA PRO A 76 -10.34 -8.70 -11.95
C PRO A 76 -11.22 -9.62 -11.08
N ARG A 77 -11.05 -9.57 -9.74
CA ARG A 77 -11.93 -10.21 -8.76
C ARG A 77 -12.76 -9.16 -8.04
N ARG A 78 -14.00 -9.45 -7.70
CA ARG A 78 -14.83 -8.53 -6.92
C ARG A 78 -14.52 -8.63 -5.44
N LEU A 79 -14.41 -7.48 -4.77
CA LEU A 79 -14.36 -7.42 -3.31
C LEU A 79 -15.76 -7.64 -2.74
N SER A 80 -15.93 -8.69 -1.94
CA SER A 80 -17.24 -9.02 -1.37
C SER A 80 -17.50 -8.30 -0.04
N PHE A 81 -18.76 -8.14 0.34
CA PHE A 81 -19.15 -7.55 1.62
C PHE A 81 -18.62 -8.35 2.82
N THR A 82 -18.60 -9.68 2.71
CA THR A 82 -18.11 -10.58 3.77
C THR A 82 -16.61 -10.46 4.01
N GLN A 83 -15.85 -10.00 3.01
CA GLN A 83 -14.42 -9.67 3.15
C GLN A 83 -14.23 -8.25 3.68
N ALA A 84 -14.92 -7.28 3.07
CA ALA A 84 -14.70 -5.86 3.35
C ALA A 84 -15.24 -5.40 4.71
N PHE A 85 -16.41 -5.88 5.14
CA PHE A 85 -17.06 -5.42 6.38
C PHE A 85 -16.25 -5.78 7.65
N PRO A 86 -15.83 -7.06 7.85
CA PRO A 86 -14.99 -7.41 9.01
C PRO A 86 -13.65 -6.67 9.00
N ALA A 87 -13.08 -6.46 7.81
CA ALA A 87 -11.82 -5.75 7.65
C ALA A 87 -11.91 -4.27 8.03
N ILE A 88 -13.00 -3.58 7.67
CA ILE A 88 -13.26 -2.21 8.11
C ILE A 88 -13.39 -2.15 9.63
N LEU A 89 -14.16 -3.04 10.26
CA LEU A 89 -14.31 -3.07 11.71
C LEU A 89 -12.97 -3.31 12.43
N ALA A 90 -12.20 -4.28 11.93
CA ALA A 90 -10.87 -4.60 12.44
C ALA A 90 -9.89 -3.42 12.30
N GLY A 91 -9.83 -2.81 11.12
CA GLY A 91 -8.95 -1.67 10.86
C GLY A 91 -9.33 -0.44 11.67
N ASP A 92 -10.62 -0.16 11.85
CA ASP A 92 -11.07 0.94 12.72
C ASP A 92 -10.75 0.63 14.19
N ALA A 93 -10.85 -0.63 14.64
CA ALA A 93 -10.42 -1.02 15.99
C ALA A 93 -8.93 -0.75 16.21
N VAL A 94 -8.06 -1.19 15.28
CA VAL A 94 -6.62 -0.90 15.32
C VAL A 94 -6.35 0.62 15.33
N GLY A 95 -7.05 1.37 14.49
CA GLY A 95 -6.89 2.82 14.36
C GLY A 95 -7.24 3.58 15.64
N ASN A 96 -8.20 3.09 16.43
CA ASN A 96 -8.64 3.77 17.66
C ASN A 96 -7.70 3.53 18.87
N ILE A 97 -6.87 2.48 18.86
CA ILE A 97 -5.91 2.20 19.95
C ILE A 97 -4.55 2.83 19.65
N THR A 98 -4.17 2.86 18.37
CA THR A 98 -2.82 3.23 17.97
C THR A 98 -2.69 4.75 17.82
N PRO A 99 -1.68 5.40 18.45
CA PRO A 99 -1.40 6.84 18.24
C PRO A 99 -1.04 7.19 16.80
N LEU A 100 -0.74 6.19 15.97
CA LEU A 100 -0.46 6.29 14.54
C LEU A 100 -1.73 5.99 13.71
N GLY A 101 -2.92 6.31 14.22
CA GLY A 101 -4.21 5.72 13.82
C GLY A 101 -4.42 5.43 12.32
N LEU A 102 -4.13 6.38 11.43
CA LEU A 102 -4.26 6.18 9.97
C LEU A 102 -3.20 5.22 9.39
N LEU A 103 -1.97 5.26 9.90
CA LEU A 103 -0.85 4.46 9.41
C LEU A 103 -1.00 2.97 9.75
N ALA A 104 -1.77 2.63 10.79
CA ALA A 104 -2.04 1.25 11.15
C ALA A 104 -3.43 0.77 10.66
N SER A 105 -4.44 1.64 10.70
CA SER A 105 -5.82 1.29 10.34
C SER A 105 -5.97 0.84 8.89
N GLU A 106 -5.48 1.64 7.94
CA GLU A 106 -5.72 1.41 6.52
C GLU A 106 -5.01 0.14 5.98
N PRO A 107 -3.74 -0.13 6.31
CA PRO A 107 -3.10 -1.41 5.95
C PRO A 107 -3.82 -2.63 6.54
N THR A 108 -4.37 -2.52 7.75
CA THR A 108 -5.16 -3.60 8.37
C THR A 108 -6.37 -3.97 7.51
N LYS A 109 -7.09 -2.97 7.01
CA LYS A 109 -8.29 -3.17 6.18
C LYS A 109 -7.94 -3.93 4.92
N VAL A 110 -6.89 -3.49 4.22
CA VAL A 110 -6.44 -4.14 2.98
C VAL A 110 -5.98 -5.57 3.25
N PHE A 111 -5.15 -5.77 4.28
CA PHE A 111 -4.60 -7.09 4.62
C PHE A 111 -5.68 -8.13 4.93
N LEU A 112 -6.76 -7.73 5.59
CA LEU A 112 -7.84 -8.65 5.96
C LEU A 112 -8.88 -8.85 4.85
N ALA A 113 -9.12 -7.84 4.02
CA ALA A 113 -10.17 -7.90 2.99
C ALA A 113 -9.67 -8.49 1.66
N ALA A 114 -8.42 -8.19 1.29
CA ALA A 114 -7.87 -8.50 -0.02
C ALA A 114 -6.96 -9.73 0.06
N ASP A 115 -7.18 -10.68 -0.85
CA ASP A 115 -6.16 -11.68 -1.13
C ASP A 115 -4.94 -11.01 -1.80
N ARG A 116 -3.81 -11.74 -1.86
CA ARG A 116 -2.55 -11.18 -2.37
C ARG A 116 -2.68 -10.56 -3.76
N SER A 117 -3.56 -11.10 -4.61
CA SER A 117 -3.80 -10.60 -5.97
C SER A 117 -4.58 -9.28 -6.03
N MET A 118 -5.26 -8.92 -4.94
CA MET A 118 -6.14 -7.75 -4.84
C MET A 118 -5.54 -6.60 -4.02
N VAL A 119 -4.38 -6.77 -3.37
CA VAL A 119 -3.82 -5.77 -2.43
C VAL A 119 -3.63 -4.40 -3.09
N GLY A 120 -3.05 -4.35 -4.29
CA GLY A 120 -2.81 -3.09 -5.00
C GLY A 120 -4.10 -2.35 -5.34
N THR A 121 -5.08 -3.05 -5.91
CA THR A 121 -6.39 -2.49 -6.27
C THR A 121 -7.23 -2.14 -5.05
N ALA A 122 -7.20 -2.96 -3.99
CA ALA A 122 -7.88 -2.71 -2.72
C ALA A 122 -7.33 -1.49 -1.99
N THR A 123 -6.00 -1.32 -1.95
CA THR A 123 -5.33 -0.17 -1.34
C THR A 123 -5.71 1.12 -2.06
N ALA A 124 -5.67 1.09 -3.38
CA ALA A 124 -5.99 2.26 -4.18
C ALA A 124 -7.51 2.59 -4.12
N ALA A 125 -8.39 1.58 -4.11
CA ALA A 125 -9.83 1.78 -3.91
C ALA A 125 -10.15 2.37 -2.53
N LEU A 126 -9.44 1.91 -1.49
CA LEU A 126 -9.57 2.42 -0.13
C LEU A 126 -9.08 3.86 0.00
N ALA A 127 -8.01 4.22 -0.73
CA ALA A 127 -7.53 5.60 -0.79
C ALA A 127 -8.57 6.53 -1.43
N VAL A 128 -9.19 6.10 -2.54
CA VAL A 128 -10.28 6.86 -3.19
C VAL A 128 -11.50 6.98 -2.26
N GLU A 129 -11.89 5.89 -1.58
CA GLU A 129 -12.97 5.91 -0.60
C GLU A 129 -12.69 6.94 0.50
N ASN A 130 -11.52 6.89 1.14
CA ASN A 130 -11.16 7.80 2.24
C ASN A 130 -11.12 9.27 1.78
N PHE A 131 -10.70 9.50 0.54
CA PHE A 131 -10.70 10.83 -0.05
C PHE A 131 -12.13 11.36 -0.26
N LEU A 132 -13.00 10.56 -0.87
CA LEU A 132 -14.40 10.93 -1.09
C LEU A 132 -15.15 11.12 0.23
N TYR A 133 -14.85 10.26 1.21
CA TYR A 133 -15.33 10.42 2.58
C TYR A 133 -14.89 11.78 3.15
N SER A 134 -13.62 12.15 2.99
CA SER A 134 -13.09 13.45 3.46
C SER A 134 -13.78 14.64 2.78
N LEU A 135 -14.05 14.55 1.47
CA LEU A 135 -14.82 15.55 0.73
C LEU A 135 -16.24 15.70 1.31
N SER A 136 -16.90 14.58 1.61
CA SER A 136 -18.24 14.58 2.20
C SER A 136 -18.27 15.18 3.60
N VAL A 137 -17.22 14.96 4.40
CA VAL A 137 -17.05 15.61 5.72
C VAL A 137 -16.85 17.12 5.55
N GLY A 138 -16.14 17.56 4.51
CA GLY A 138 -16.03 18.98 4.16
C GLY A 138 -17.39 19.63 3.88
N VAL A 139 -18.28 18.95 3.14
CA VAL A 139 -19.67 19.40 2.94
C VAL A 139 -20.42 19.48 4.27
N MET A 140 -20.24 18.48 5.15
CA MET A 140 -20.84 18.51 6.49
C MET A 140 -20.36 19.71 7.32
N PHE A 141 -19.07 20.06 7.26
CA PHE A 141 -18.56 21.25 7.92
C PHE A 141 -19.17 22.54 7.37
N VAL A 142 -19.34 22.64 6.05
CA VAL A 142 -20.02 23.78 5.43
C VAL A 142 -21.44 23.91 5.97
N LEU A 143 -22.20 22.80 6.03
CA LEU A 143 -23.55 22.78 6.57
C LEU A 143 -23.61 23.13 8.07
N GLY A 144 -22.79 22.49 8.89
CA GLY A 144 -22.77 22.71 10.34
C GLY A 144 -22.26 24.10 10.74
N PHE A 145 -21.27 24.64 10.01
CA PHE A 145 -20.80 26.01 10.25
C PHE A 145 -21.84 27.05 9.81
N GLY A 146 -22.50 26.85 8.66
CA GLY A 146 -23.64 27.69 8.26
C GLY A 146 -24.78 27.65 9.27
N ALA A 147 -25.11 26.46 9.78
CA ALA A 147 -26.07 26.26 10.87
C ALA A 147 -25.67 27.02 12.14
N ALA A 148 -24.39 27.05 12.50
CA ALA A 148 -23.90 27.73 13.70
C ALA A 148 -24.08 29.25 13.60
N LEU A 149 -23.82 29.85 12.43
CA LEU A 149 -24.03 31.28 12.20
C LEU A 149 -25.50 31.69 12.41
N ILE A 150 -26.42 30.82 12.00
CA ILE A 150 -27.87 31.03 12.18
C ILE A 150 -28.25 30.85 13.65
N GLN A 151 -27.88 29.73 14.27
CA GLN A 151 -28.32 29.36 15.62
C GLN A 151 -27.83 30.35 16.70
N PHE A 152 -26.61 30.87 16.56
CA PHE A 152 -26.01 31.78 17.53
C PHE A 152 -26.22 33.26 17.19
N GLU A 153 -27.12 33.58 16.25
CA GLU A 153 -27.45 34.93 15.80
C GLU A 153 -26.17 35.78 15.59
N ALA A 154 -25.22 35.23 14.82
CA ALA A 154 -23.87 35.75 14.78
C ALA A 154 -23.86 37.24 14.33
N PRO A 155 -23.02 38.10 14.95
CA PRO A 155 -22.83 39.48 14.49
C PRO A 155 -22.49 39.58 13.00
N PRO A 156 -22.82 40.68 12.30
CA PRO A 156 -22.56 40.83 10.87
C PRO A 156 -21.10 40.58 10.46
N ALA A 157 -20.13 40.91 11.31
CA ALA A 157 -18.72 40.63 11.07
C ALA A 157 -18.42 39.12 10.95
N LEU A 158 -19.04 38.29 11.80
CA LEU A 158 -18.89 36.83 11.75
C LEU A 158 -19.61 36.23 10.55
N TRP A 159 -20.70 36.83 10.07
CA TRP A 159 -21.33 36.43 8.80
C TRP A 159 -20.41 36.66 7.59
N ILE A 160 -19.66 37.75 7.56
CA ILE A 160 -18.71 38.02 6.46
C ILE A 160 -17.55 37.03 6.51
N MET A 161 -16.90 36.88 7.68
CA MET A 161 -15.80 35.92 7.86
C MET A 161 -16.25 34.48 7.61
N GLY A 162 -17.43 34.16 8.10
CA GLY A 162 -18.04 32.85 7.97
C GLY A 162 -18.45 32.54 6.52
N GLY A 163 -19.06 33.51 5.85
CA GLY A 163 -19.38 33.44 4.42
C GLY A 163 -18.13 33.25 3.58
N ALA A 164 -17.06 34.02 3.84
CA ALA A 164 -15.77 33.85 3.16
C ALA A 164 -15.17 32.46 3.40
N THR A 165 -15.27 31.93 4.62
CA THR A 165 -14.82 30.58 4.98
C THR A 165 -15.62 29.50 4.23
N LEU A 166 -16.94 29.64 4.18
CA LEU A 166 -17.84 28.72 3.46
C LEU A 166 -17.55 28.73 1.95
N VAL A 167 -17.38 29.92 1.37
CA VAL A 167 -16.99 30.06 -0.04
C VAL A 167 -15.62 29.43 -0.28
N GLY A 168 -14.63 29.68 0.58
CA GLY A 168 -13.31 29.07 0.49
C GLY A 168 -13.37 27.54 0.54
N LEU A 169 -14.14 26.97 1.46
CA LEU A 169 -14.35 25.52 1.55
C LEU A 169 -15.02 24.98 0.28
N LEU A 170 -16.08 25.63 -0.21
CA LEU A 170 -16.74 25.22 -1.45
C LEU A 170 -15.81 25.29 -2.67
N VAL A 171 -14.98 26.32 -2.77
CA VAL A 171 -13.95 26.44 -3.82
C VAL A 171 -12.94 25.30 -3.71
N ILE A 172 -12.46 24.99 -2.51
CA ILE A 172 -11.53 23.86 -2.30
C ILE A 172 -12.20 22.55 -2.71
N LEU A 173 -13.43 22.29 -2.27
CA LEU A 173 -14.17 21.04 -2.58
C LEU A 173 -14.40 20.89 -4.09
N THR A 174 -14.85 21.97 -4.76
CA THR A 174 -15.12 21.98 -6.21
C THR A 174 -13.85 21.89 -7.04
N ALA A 175 -12.79 22.60 -6.66
CA ALA A 175 -11.48 22.50 -7.30
C ALA A 175 -10.90 21.10 -7.16
N THR A 176 -10.96 20.54 -5.95
CA THR A 176 -10.51 19.19 -5.64
C THR A 176 -11.25 18.13 -6.48
N HIS A 177 -12.58 18.22 -6.54
CA HIS A 177 -13.38 17.36 -7.42
C HIS A 177 -13.01 17.54 -8.90
N SER A 178 -12.84 18.79 -9.35
CA SER A 178 -12.52 19.11 -10.75
C SER A 178 -11.14 18.62 -11.17
N ILE A 179 -10.14 18.74 -10.30
CA ILE A 179 -8.78 18.24 -10.51
C ILE A 179 -8.82 16.73 -10.73
N LEU A 180 -9.52 16.01 -9.87
CA LEU A 180 -9.65 14.56 -10.00
C LEU A 180 -10.46 14.14 -11.22
N TRP A 181 -11.58 14.81 -11.49
CA TRP A 181 -12.43 14.52 -12.63
C TRP A 181 -11.69 14.73 -13.96
N LYS A 182 -10.85 15.77 -14.05
CA LYS A 182 -10.08 16.12 -15.24
C LYS A 182 -8.69 15.47 -15.31
N ARG A 183 -8.30 14.62 -14.34
CA ARG A 183 -6.95 14.04 -14.20
C ARG A 183 -5.83 15.10 -14.22
N VAL A 184 -6.05 16.27 -13.63
CA VAL A 184 -5.01 17.31 -13.59
C VAL A 184 -3.92 16.84 -12.65
N LEU A 185 -2.71 16.60 -13.16
CA LEU A 185 -1.54 16.24 -12.34
C LEU A 185 -1.04 17.49 -11.62
N VAL A 186 -1.19 17.51 -10.30
CA VAL A 186 -0.79 18.59 -9.39
C VAL A 186 0.56 18.27 -8.73
N ALA A 187 0.92 16.99 -8.57
CA ALA A 187 2.17 16.62 -7.91
C ALA A 187 3.40 17.08 -8.70
N GLU A 188 3.34 17.09 -10.04
CA GLU A 188 4.45 17.50 -10.90
C GLU A 188 4.66 19.02 -10.94
N PRO A 189 3.61 19.86 -11.11
CA PRO A 189 3.73 21.31 -10.88
C PRO A 189 4.21 21.67 -9.48
N ALA A 190 3.72 20.97 -8.44
CA ALA A 190 4.14 21.19 -7.06
C ALA A 190 5.61 20.81 -6.83
N LEU A 191 6.07 19.70 -7.44
CA LEU A 191 7.48 19.30 -7.46
C LEU A 191 8.34 20.40 -8.07
N ASN A 192 7.97 20.88 -9.26
CA ASN A 192 8.71 21.92 -9.98
C ASN A 192 8.73 23.26 -9.23
N TRP A 193 7.64 23.61 -8.56
CA TRP A 193 7.60 24.79 -7.70
C TRP A 193 8.49 24.61 -6.46
N SER A 194 8.40 23.47 -5.77
CA SER A 194 9.21 23.21 -4.58
C SER A 194 10.70 23.17 -4.89
N ALA A 195 11.09 22.59 -6.03
CA ALA A 195 12.46 22.57 -6.52
C ALA A 195 13.06 23.97 -6.73
N ARG A 196 12.22 24.99 -6.99
CA ARG A 196 12.67 26.38 -7.19
C ARG A 196 12.92 27.15 -5.90
N TYR A 197 12.27 26.76 -4.79
CA TYR A 197 12.23 27.58 -3.57
C TYR A 197 12.63 26.83 -2.29
N LEU A 198 12.59 25.50 -2.29
CA LEU A 198 12.95 24.67 -1.14
C LEU A 198 14.27 23.92 -1.40
N PRO A 199 15.09 23.70 -0.36
CA PRO A 199 16.29 22.87 -0.48
C PRO A 199 15.88 21.43 -0.86
N GLN A 200 16.43 20.93 -1.97
CA GLN A 200 16.22 19.54 -2.39
C GLN A 200 16.97 18.61 -1.45
N THR A 201 16.24 18.10 -0.46
CA THR A 201 16.70 17.05 0.43
C THR A 201 16.21 15.70 -0.08
N ASN A 202 16.97 14.63 0.15
CA ASN A 202 16.55 13.26 -0.20
C ASN A 202 15.16 12.89 0.35
N TRP A 203 14.76 13.50 1.47
CA TRP A 203 13.43 13.30 2.05
C TRP A 203 12.32 13.95 1.22
N LEU A 204 12.56 15.15 0.69
CA LEU A 204 11.60 15.89 -0.16
C LEU A 204 11.36 15.14 -1.48
N GLU A 205 12.42 14.65 -2.13
CA GLU A 205 12.30 13.86 -3.37
C GLU A 205 11.57 12.52 -3.15
N LEU A 206 11.85 11.84 -2.03
CA LEU A 206 11.17 10.59 -1.67
C LEU A 206 9.67 10.81 -1.38
N TRP A 207 9.31 11.92 -0.72
CA TRP A 207 7.91 12.27 -0.48
C TRP A 207 7.17 12.64 -1.76
N LEU A 208 7.79 13.43 -2.63
CA LEU A 208 7.17 13.91 -3.86
C LEU A 208 6.98 12.79 -4.89
N SER A 209 7.92 11.84 -4.99
CA SER A 209 7.75 10.63 -5.80
C SER A 209 6.60 9.74 -5.31
N ARG A 210 6.45 9.58 -3.99
CA ARG A 210 5.29 8.88 -3.39
C ARG A 210 3.97 9.59 -3.68
N LEU A 211 3.94 10.92 -3.60
CA LEU A 211 2.79 11.75 -3.94
C LEU A 211 2.37 11.57 -5.41
N LYS A 212 3.33 11.57 -6.35
CA LYS A 212 3.07 11.31 -7.77
C LYS A 212 2.49 9.92 -8.00
N ALA A 213 3.06 8.89 -7.39
CA ALA A 213 2.55 7.51 -7.48
C ALA A 213 1.17 7.32 -6.81
N PHE A 214 0.85 8.14 -5.82
CA PHE A 214 -0.47 8.16 -5.17
C PHE A 214 -1.50 8.89 -6.04
N GLU A 215 -1.14 10.03 -6.61
CA GLU A 215 -1.99 10.84 -7.50
C GLU A 215 -2.44 10.04 -8.75
N VAL A 216 -1.51 9.36 -9.40
CA VAL A 216 -1.81 8.50 -10.56
C VAL A 216 -2.84 7.41 -10.20
N ARG A 217 -2.66 6.75 -9.04
CA ARG A 217 -3.58 5.70 -8.56
C ARG A 217 -4.97 6.22 -8.20
N ILE A 218 -5.07 7.40 -7.59
CA ILE A 218 -6.38 8.03 -7.33
C ILE A 218 -7.08 8.34 -8.65
N HIS A 219 -6.37 8.89 -9.63
CA HIS A 219 -6.97 9.23 -10.92
C HIS A 219 -7.52 8.03 -11.68
N ASP A 220 -6.89 6.86 -11.58
CA ASP A 220 -7.35 5.65 -12.27
C ASP A 220 -8.61 5.03 -11.65
N LEU A 221 -8.80 5.16 -10.34
CA LEU A 221 -9.94 4.57 -9.62
C LEU A 221 -11.05 5.56 -9.27
N TYR A 222 -10.84 6.86 -9.49
CA TYR A 222 -11.89 7.85 -9.27
C TYR A 222 -13.12 7.58 -10.17
N PRO A 223 -14.37 7.65 -9.66
CA PRO A 223 -15.57 7.36 -10.45
C PRO A 223 -15.70 8.29 -11.66
N ARG A 224 -15.88 7.70 -12.84
CA ARG A 224 -15.97 8.44 -14.12
C ARG A 224 -17.37 8.46 -14.73
N SER A 225 -18.27 7.67 -14.17
CA SER A 225 -19.68 7.74 -14.51
C SER A 225 -20.38 8.66 -13.52
N TRP A 226 -21.29 9.48 -14.05
CA TRP A 226 -22.20 10.26 -13.22
C TRP A 226 -23.00 9.37 -12.27
N THR A 227 -23.36 8.15 -12.70
CA THR A 227 -24.02 7.16 -11.85
C THR A 227 -23.15 6.75 -10.66
N GLY A 228 -21.85 6.54 -10.84
CA GLY A 228 -20.93 6.21 -9.76
C GLY A 228 -20.76 7.36 -8.77
N VAL A 229 -20.61 8.59 -9.26
CA VAL A 229 -20.54 9.79 -8.40
C VAL A 229 -21.81 9.98 -7.60
N ILE A 230 -22.98 9.89 -8.24
CA ILE A 230 -24.28 10.03 -7.57
C ILE A 230 -24.45 8.93 -6.51
N THR A 231 -24.13 7.68 -6.85
CA THR A 231 -24.22 6.55 -5.91
C THR A 231 -23.37 6.80 -4.66
N LEU A 232 -22.09 7.15 -4.84
CA LEU A 232 -21.19 7.42 -3.71
C LEU A 232 -21.63 8.65 -2.91
N THR A 233 -22.11 9.70 -3.58
CA THR A 233 -22.63 10.90 -2.91
C THR A 233 -23.84 10.56 -2.04
N LEU A 234 -24.78 9.75 -2.55
CA LEU A 234 -25.95 9.29 -1.79
C LEU A 234 -25.57 8.40 -0.60
N LEU A 235 -24.60 7.49 -0.79
CA LEU A 235 -24.08 6.65 0.31
C LEU A 235 -23.49 7.52 1.43
N TYR A 236 -22.70 8.54 1.10
CA TYR A 236 -22.15 9.45 2.10
C TYR A 236 -23.19 10.40 2.71
N ALA A 237 -24.17 10.86 1.93
CA ALA A 237 -25.29 11.63 2.47
C ALA A 237 -26.06 10.81 3.51
N LEU A 238 -26.38 9.55 3.22
CA LEU A 238 -27.04 8.65 4.15
C LEU A 238 -26.15 8.35 5.38
N PHE A 239 -24.83 8.26 5.20
CA PHE A 239 -23.89 8.10 6.32
C PHE A 239 -23.97 9.29 7.29
N HIS A 240 -23.99 10.52 6.78
CA HIS A 240 -24.06 11.74 7.60
C HIS A 240 -25.43 11.91 8.23
N ILE A 241 -26.52 11.62 7.50
CA ILE A 241 -27.88 11.62 8.06
C ILE A 241 -27.99 10.62 9.22
N ALA A 242 -27.46 9.41 9.06
CA ALA A 242 -27.44 8.41 10.13
C ALA A 242 -26.61 8.88 11.34
N ALA A 243 -25.54 9.64 11.13
CA ALA A 243 -24.71 10.19 12.20
C ALA A 243 -25.45 11.29 12.98
N VAL A 244 -26.15 12.18 12.30
CA VAL A 244 -26.98 13.23 12.94
C VAL A 244 -28.18 12.61 13.65
N ALA A 245 -28.86 11.64 13.03
CA ALA A 245 -29.98 10.92 13.63
C ALA A 245 -29.57 10.16 14.89
N GLU A 246 -28.37 9.60 14.93
CA GLU A 246 -27.80 8.96 16.13
C GLU A 246 -27.66 9.97 17.29
N VAL A 247 -27.19 11.19 17.00
CA VAL A 247 -27.07 12.26 18.01
C VAL A 247 -28.44 12.73 18.48
N ALA A 248 -29.38 12.98 17.56
CA ALA A 248 -30.74 13.38 17.89
C ALA A 248 -31.44 12.33 18.77
N LEU A 249 -31.33 11.05 18.39
CA LEU A 249 -31.89 9.95 19.17
C LEU A 249 -31.24 9.85 20.56
N ALA A 250 -29.91 9.92 20.64
CA ALA A 250 -29.22 9.82 21.92
C ALA A 250 -29.60 10.97 22.86
N LEU A 251 -29.68 12.21 22.35
CA LEU A 251 -30.17 13.34 23.13
C LEU A 251 -31.61 13.13 23.60
N ALA A 252 -32.51 12.72 22.70
CA ALA A 252 -33.91 12.51 23.05
C ALA A 252 -34.09 11.47 24.15
N LEU A 253 -33.29 10.41 24.10
CA LEU A 253 -33.30 9.36 25.12
C LEU A 253 -32.68 9.82 26.45
N ILE A 254 -31.70 10.71 26.44
CA ILE A 254 -31.06 11.23 27.66
C ILE A 254 -31.97 12.24 28.36
N THR A 255 -32.53 13.20 27.62
CA THR A 255 -33.30 14.31 28.18
C THR A 255 -34.79 14.02 28.32
N GLY A 256 -35.33 13.10 27.53
CA GLY A 256 -36.78 12.86 27.44
C GLY A 256 -37.53 13.82 26.51
N ASP A 257 -36.83 14.82 25.95
CA ASP A 257 -37.39 15.83 25.04
C ASP A 257 -37.00 15.55 23.59
N THR A 258 -37.71 16.12 22.61
CA THR A 258 -37.32 16.02 21.19
C THR A 258 -36.34 17.14 20.83
N PRO A 259 -35.03 16.85 20.63
CA PRO A 259 -34.07 17.88 20.25
C PRO A 259 -34.31 18.33 18.80
N SER A 260 -33.89 19.56 18.48
CA SER A 260 -33.90 20.01 17.09
C SER A 260 -32.87 19.23 16.26
N TRP A 261 -33.20 18.98 15.00
CA TRP A 261 -32.23 18.46 14.03
C TRP A 261 -31.02 19.39 13.85
N LEU A 262 -31.23 20.69 14.07
CA LEU A 262 -30.16 21.70 14.03
C LEU A 262 -29.16 21.49 15.18
N ASP A 263 -29.65 21.22 16.40
CA ASP A 263 -28.80 20.94 17.55
C ASP A 263 -27.97 19.67 17.36
N ALA A 264 -28.60 18.63 16.83
CA ALA A 264 -27.93 17.37 16.51
C ALA A 264 -26.87 17.53 15.42
N LEU A 265 -27.15 18.35 14.39
CA LEU A 265 -26.18 18.68 13.33
C LEU A 265 -24.97 19.44 13.91
N LEU A 266 -25.20 20.43 14.76
CA LEU A 266 -24.15 21.21 15.40
C LEU A 266 -23.26 20.34 16.29
N LEU A 267 -23.85 19.48 17.12
CA LEU A 267 -23.11 18.54 17.97
C LEU A 267 -22.35 17.49 17.16
N GLU A 268 -22.92 16.94 16.08
CA GLU A 268 -22.17 16.00 15.25
C GLU A 268 -21.02 16.70 14.51
N THR A 269 -21.22 17.94 14.06
CA THR A 269 -20.16 18.74 13.40
C THR A 269 -19.02 19.04 14.37
N ALA A 270 -19.34 19.47 15.60
CA ALA A 270 -18.36 19.67 16.65
C ALA A 270 -17.60 18.37 16.98
N ASN A 271 -18.31 17.25 17.09
CA ASN A 271 -17.69 15.95 17.33
C ASN A 271 -16.77 15.51 16.17
N ARG A 272 -17.13 15.78 14.91
CA ARG A 272 -16.26 15.50 13.75
C ARG A 272 -14.98 16.32 13.81
N PHE A 273 -15.09 17.58 14.19
CA PHE A 273 -13.93 18.45 14.40
C PHE A 273 -13.00 17.90 15.49
N ILE A 274 -13.56 17.56 16.66
CA ILE A 274 -12.82 16.95 17.78
C ILE A 274 -12.16 15.64 17.33
N THR A 275 -12.88 14.80 16.61
CA THR A 275 -12.39 13.53 16.07
C THR A 275 -11.18 13.68 15.18
N ILE A 276 -11.17 14.69 14.29
CA ILE A 276 -10.06 14.95 13.36
C ILE A 276 -8.86 15.50 14.12
N LEU A 277 -9.09 16.51 14.98
CA LEU A 277 -8.03 17.21 15.70
C LEU A 277 -7.28 16.29 16.67
N PHE A 278 -8.00 15.39 17.35
CA PHE A 278 -7.45 14.54 18.40
C PHE A 278 -7.36 13.06 18.02
N LYS A 279 -7.36 12.74 16.71
CA LYS A 279 -7.28 11.34 16.22
C LYS A 279 -6.06 10.56 16.73
N PHE A 280 -5.00 11.26 17.15
CA PHE A 280 -3.78 10.66 17.70
C PHE A 280 -3.91 10.23 19.17
N VAL A 281 -4.98 10.63 19.86
CA VAL A 281 -5.23 10.28 21.27
C VAL A 281 -6.03 8.97 21.31
N PRO A 282 -5.49 7.88 21.91
CA PRO A 282 -6.18 6.60 21.97
C PRO A 282 -7.57 6.71 22.58
N LEU A 283 -8.58 6.23 21.85
CA LEU A 283 -10.01 6.31 22.21
C LEU A 283 -10.52 7.72 22.56
N ARG A 284 -9.71 8.77 22.36
CA ARG A 284 -9.96 10.17 22.74
C ARG A 284 -10.55 10.29 24.16
N ILE A 285 -10.03 9.51 25.10
CA ILE A 285 -10.50 9.51 26.49
C ILE A 285 -10.29 10.90 27.11
N GLY A 286 -11.35 11.44 27.71
CA GLY A 286 -11.38 12.76 28.35
C GLY A 286 -11.66 13.90 27.37
N ILE A 287 -11.24 13.77 26.11
CA ILE A 287 -11.42 14.80 25.08
C ILE A 287 -12.85 14.79 24.54
N ASP A 288 -13.37 13.62 24.18
CA ASP A 288 -14.74 13.51 23.65
C ASP A 288 -15.77 14.00 24.69
N GLU A 289 -15.56 13.67 25.98
CA GLU A 289 -16.41 14.14 27.08
C GLU A 289 -16.31 15.64 27.32
N ALA A 290 -15.09 16.18 27.41
CA ALA A 290 -14.87 17.62 27.62
C ALA A 290 -15.45 18.45 26.46
N GLY A 291 -15.15 18.06 25.22
CA GLY A 291 -15.56 18.79 24.03
C GLY A 291 -17.06 18.73 23.79
N THR A 292 -17.67 17.55 23.90
CA THR A 292 -19.13 17.40 23.75
C THR A 292 -19.88 18.07 24.89
N GLY A 293 -19.39 17.94 26.13
CA GLY A 293 -19.93 18.64 27.30
C GLY A 293 -19.93 20.16 27.13
N ALA A 294 -18.80 20.74 26.71
CA ALA A 294 -18.69 22.18 26.46
C ALA A 294 -19.66 22.64 25.37
N PHE A 295 -19.75 21.94 24.24
CA PHE A 295 -20.67 22.30 23.16
C PHE A 295 -22.15 22.14 23.54
N ALA A 296 -22.51 21.09 24.27
CA ALA A 296 -23.89 20.93 24.76
C ALA A 296 -24.28 22.03 25.75
N GLY A 297 -23.34 22.52 26.55
CA GLY A 297 -23.52 23.70 27.40
C GLY A 297 -23.87 24.97 26.61
N LEU A 298 -23.28 25.16 25.43
CA LEU A 298 -23.60 26.28 24.54
C LEU A 298 -24.99 26.17 23.89
N LEU A 299 -25.51 24.95 23.73
CA LEU A 299 -26.80 24.67 23.13
C LEU A 299 -27.92 24.48 24.17
N ALA A 300 -27.75 25.01 25.39
CA ALA A 300 -28.72 24.95 26.49
C ALA A 300 -29.13 23.53 26.96
N PHE A 301 -28.50 22.46 26.49
CA PHE A 301 -28.69 21.11 27.03
C PHE A 301 -27.94 20.90 28.36
N GLY A 302 -26.93 21.74 28.64
CA GLY A 302 -26.08 21.63 29.81
C GLY A 302 -24.90 20.67 29.62
N ALA A 303 -23.82 20.93 30.37
CA ALA A 303 -22.58 20.16 30.24
C ALA A 303 -22.76 18.68 30.58
N THR A 304 -23.59 18.37 31.58
CA THR A 304 -23.87 17.00 32.01
C THR A 304 -24.53 16.16 30.91
N VAL A 305 -25.52 16.70 30.20
CA VAL A 305 -26.15 16.00 29.07
C VAL A 305 -25.14 15.73 27.95
N GLY A 306 -24.27 16.70 27.66
CA GLY A 306 -23.19 16.52 26.67
C GLY A 306 -22.16 15.46 27.08
N VAL A 307 -21.77 15.42 28.35
CA VAL A 307 -20.87 14.38 28.89
C VAL A 307 -21.54 13.00 28.80
N THR A 308 -22.82 12.89 29.18
CA THR A 308 -23.60 11.66 29.05
C THR A 308 -23.69 11.20 27.59
N LEU A 309 -23.97 12.12 26.66
CA LEU A 309 -23.97 11.84 25.22
C LEU A 309 -22.62 11.29 24.76
N ALA A 310 -21.50 11.90 25.16
CA ALA A 310 -20.16 11.40 24.83
C ALA A 310 -19.91 9.98 25.37
N ILE A 311 -20.35 9.70 26.61
CA ILE A 311 -20.21 8.37 27.22
C ILE A 311 -21.04 7.32 26.48
N VAL A 312 -22.30 7.62 26.13
CA VAL A 312 -23.16 6.72 25.33
C VAL A 312 -22.53 6.42 23.98
N ARG A 313 -21.99 7.44 23.31
CA ARG A 313 -21.28 7.29 22.03
C ARG A 313 -20.01 6.46 22.18
N LYS A 314 -19.31 6.61 23.30
CA LYS A 314 -18.10 5.83 23.63
C LYS A 314 -18.45 4.37 23.93
N ALA A 315 -19.53 4.09 24.65
CA ALA A 315 -20.02 2.72 24.85
C ALA A 315 -20.33 2.03 23.51
N ARG A 316 -20.98 2.75 22.58
CA ARG A 316 -21.23 2.25 21.23
C ARG A 316 -19.94 2.03 20.42
N LEU A 317 -18.95 2.91 20.57
CA LEU A 317 -17.61 2.69 19.99
C LEU A 317 -16.96 1.41 20.54
N VAL A 318 -17.00 1.21 21.87
CA VAL A 318 -16.43 0.03 22.54
C VAL A 318 -17.09 -1.27 22.08
N PHE A 319 -18.41 -1.26 21.84
CA PHE A 319 -19.12 -2.41 21.28
C PHE A 319 -18.58 -2.82 19.90
N TRP A 320 -18.53 -1.88 18.94
CA TRP A 320 -18.02 -2.16 17.59
C TRP A 320 -16.53 -2.46 17.57
N PHE A 321 -15.78 -1.83 18.46
CA PHE A 321 -14.38 -2.12 18.72
C PHE A 321 -14.19 -3.60 19.14
N ALA A 322 -15.00 -4.10 20.08
CA ALA A 322 -14.93 -5.50 20.51
C ALA A 322 -15.21 -6.47 19.35
N ILE A 323 -16.18 -6.14 18.48
CA ILE A 323 -16.45 -6.92 17.26
C ILE A 323 -15.24 -6.88 16.31
N GLY A 324 -14.64 -5.71 16.08
CA GLY A 324 -13.45 -5.58 15.24
C GLY A 324 -12.26 -6.40 15.75
N ILE A 325 -12.03 -6.44 17.06
CA ILE A 325 -11.01 -7.30 17.68
C ILE A 325 -11.36 -8.79 17.53
N ALA A 326 -12.64 -9.17 17.65
CA ALA A 326 -13.08 -10.53 17.38
C ALA A 326 -12.85 -10.93 15.91
N CYS A 327 -13.03 -10.01 14.95
CA CYS A 327 -12.70 -10.25 13.55
C CYS A 327 -11.19 -10.45 13.33
N LEU A 328 -10.34 -9.64 13.98
CA LEU A 328 -8.87 -9.79 13.92
C LEU A 328 -8.40 -11.15 14.43
N THR A 329 -8.89 -11.55 15.61
CA THR A 329 -8.50 -12.80 16.25
C THR A 329 -8.96 -14.02 15.45
N ARG A 330 -10.15 -13.97 14.81
CA ARG A 330 -10.64 -15.02 13.91
C ARG A 330 -9.78 -15.22 12.66
N HIS A 331 -9.02 -14.21 12.23
CA HIS A 331 -8.09 -14.32 11.09
C HIS A 331 -6.67 -14.76 11.53
N GLY A 332 -6.51 -15.29 12.74
CA GLY A 332 -5.24 -15.83 13.23
C GLY A 332 -4.21 -14.76 13.63
N LEU A 333 -4.60 -13.49 13.60
CA LEU A 333 -3.75 -12.39 14.01
C LEU A 333 -3.98 -12.10 15.49
N SER A 334 -3.01 -12.47 16.33
CA SER A 334 -2.96 -11.91 17.68
C SER A 334 -2.54 -10.43 17.58
N MET A 335 -3.09 -9.56 18.44
CA MET A 335 -2.70 -8.14 18.48
C MET A 335 -1.19 -7.94 18.64
N ARG A 336 -0.49 -8.89 19.29
CA ARG A 336 0.98 -8.86 19.41
C ARG A 336 1.66 -9.15 18.08
N THR A 337 1.21 -10.20 17.38
CA THR A 337 1.71 -10.59 16.06
C THR A 337 1.51 -9.47 15.05
N PHE A 338 0.34 -8.82 15.05
CA PHE A 338 0.04 -7.71 14.17
C PHE A 338 0.89 -6.46 14.44
N ILE A 339 1.06 -6.10 15.72
CA ILE A 339 1.95 -5.01 16.13
C ILE A 339 3.40 -5.32 15.75
N ASP A 340 3.83 -6.58 15.83
CA ASP A 340 5.18 -6.99 15.45
C ASP A 340 5.36 -7.04 13.92
N THR A 341 4.33 -7.40 13.15
CA THR A 341 4.33 -7.28 11.68
C THR A 341 4.45 -5.81 11.24
N ILE A 342 3.71 -4.88 11.86
CA ILE A 342 3.84 -3.43 11.57
C ILE A 342 5.20 -2.88 12.02
N LYS A 343 5.72 -3.33 13.17
CA LYS A 343 7.06 -2.92 13.64
C LYS A 343 8.17 -3.38 12.69
N ASN A 344 7.96 -4.48 11.98
CA ASN A 344 8.96 -5.13 11.14
C ASN A 344 8.82 -4.79 9.64
N GLU A 345 7.99 -3.82 9.25
CA GLU A 345 8.06 -3.23 7.90
C GLU A 345 9.32 -2.35 7.77
N SER A 346 10.45 -3.02 7.65
CA SER A 346 11.67 -2.61 6.95
C SER A 346 11.80 -3.56 5.75
N PRO A 347 12.44 -3.14 4.64
CA PRO A 347 12.27 -3.79 3.34
C PRO A 347 12.58 -5.28 3.43
N LEU A 348 11.57 -6.08 3.04
CA LEU A 348 11.62 -7.48 2.61
C LEU A 348 12.97 -8.16 2.91
N GLN A 349 13.15 -8.58 4.16
CA GLN A 349 14.15 -9.60 4.47
C GLN A 349 13.56 -10.93 3.98
N LEU A 350 14.22 -11.53 2.98
CA LEU A 350 14.07 -12.94 2.64
C LEU A 350 14.11 -13.74 3.94
N LYS A 351 12.99 -14.34 4.31
CA LYS A 351 12.86 -15.14 5.54
C LYS A 351 13.95 -16.23 5.46
N GLN A 352 14.85 -16.28 6.44
CA GLN A 352 16.02 -17.17 6.47
C GLN A 352 15.64 -18.58 6.00
N SER A 353 15.95 -18.84 4.73
CA SER A 353 15.92 -20.17 4.13
C SER A 353 17.16 -20.90 4.64
N SER A 354 17.06 -22.20 4.91
CA SER A 354 18.20 -23.04 5.26
C SER A 354 19.17 -23.26 4.08
N ALA A 355 18.90 -22.66 2.92
CA ALA A 355 19.73 -22.75 1.72
C ALA A 355 20.90 -21.76 1.77
N ASP A 356 22.09 -22.25 1.42
CA ASP A 356 23.33 -21.48 1.31
C ASP A 356 23.50 -20.81 -0.07
N ALA A 357 22.64 -21.16 -1.04
CA ALA A 357 22.65 -20.63 -2.40
C ALA A 357 21.35 -19.89 -2.78
N VAL A 358 21.48 -18.88 -3.63
CA VAL A 358 20.36 -18.11 -4.19
C VAL A 358 20.56 -17.82 -5.68
N ILE A 359 19.47 -17.91 -6.45
CA ILE A 359 19.37 -17.38 -7.82
C ILE A 359 18.44 -16.17 -7.80
N ALA A 360 18.97 -15.01 -8.21
CA ALA A 360 18.27 -13.76 -8.34
C ALA A 360 17.95 -13.46 -9.81
N ILE A 361 16.67 -13.25 -10.12
CA ILE A 361 16.20 -12.92 -11.46
C ILE A 361 15.94 -11.43 -11.51
N MET A 362 16.75 -10.70 -12.27
CA MET A 362 16.57 -9.27 -12.49
C MET A 362 15.45 -9.04 -13.51
N ALA A 363 14.39 -8.39 -13.06
CA ALA A 363 13.17 -8.19 -13.82
C ALA A 363 12.68 -6.74 -13.73
N ARG A 364 11.89 -6.34 -14.73
CA ARG A 364 11.02 -5.17 -14.64
C ARG A 364 9.62 -5.64 -14.25
N SER A 365 8.90 -4.75 -13.59
CA SER A 365 7.51 -5.01 -13.22
C SER A 365 6.60 -4.87 -14.46
N PRO A 366 5.85 -5.93 -14.84
CA PRO A 366 5.05 -5.93 -16.06
C PRO A 366 3.98 -4.82 -16.10
N GLU A 367 3.44 -4.45 -14.94
CA GLU A 367 2.33 -3.49 -14.84
C GLU A 367 2.79 -2.05 -14.53
N ALA A 368 4.06 -1.88 -14.17
CA ALA A 368 4.66 -0.61 -13.81
C ALA A 368 5.13 0.22 -15.01
N ASP A 369 5.79 -0.45 -15.96
CA ASP A 369 6.53 0.17 -17.05
C ASP A 369 5.86 -0.13 -18.40
N VAL A 370 4.52 -0.07 -18.39
CA VAL A 370 3.65 -0.51 -19.49
C VAL A 370 4.02 0.15 -20.83
N HIS A 371 4.58 1.36 -20.82
CA HIS A 371 4.92 2.07 -22.06
C HIS A 371 6.32 1.72 -22.61
N ASN A 372 7.20 1.07 -21.83
CA ASN A 372 8.58 0.78 -22.22
C ASN A 372 8.93 -0.71 -22.26
N ILE A 373 7.99 -1.63 -21.99
CA ILE A 373 8.24 -3.07 -22.07
C ILE A 373 8.32 -3.53 -23.53
N LYS A 374 9.44 -4.18 -23.86
CA LYS A 374 9.71 -4.85 -25.15
C LYS A 374 9.34 -3.99 -26.36
N THR A 375 9.65 -2.70 -26.32
CA THR A 375 9.34 -1.72 -27.39
C THR A 375 9.97 -2.10 -28.74
N ARG A 376 11.12 -2.77 -28.72
CA ARG A 376 11.80 -3.32 -29.91
C ARG A 376 11.03 -4.45 -30.60
N LEU A 377 10.05 -5.08 -29.92
CA LEU A 377 9.17 -6.09 -30.51
C LEU A 377 7.90 -5.49 -31.15
N SER A 378 7.77 -4.15 -31.17
CA SER A 378 6.56 -3.48 -31.62
C SER A 378 6.18 -3.70 -33.09
N GLY A 379 7.14 -4.01 -33.96
CA GLY A 379 6.82 -4.33 -35.36
C GLY A 379 6.16 -5.70 -35.51
N MET A 380 6.64 -6.73 -34.80
CA MET A 380 6.04 -8.08 -34.80
C MET A 380 4.84 -8.24 -33.85
N VAL A 381 4.80 -7.48 -32.75
CA VAL A 381 3.71 -7.49 -31.76
C VAL A 381 3.28 -6.04 -31.49
N PRO A 382 2.44 -5.45 -32.36
CA PRO A 382 2.07 -4.03 -32.27
C PRO A 382 1.21 -3.72 -31.04
N ASN A 383 0.34 -4.66 -30.67
CA ASN A 383 -0.55 -4.52 -29.52
C ASN A 383 0.26 -4.55 -28.21
N LEU A 384 0.08 -3.51 -27.40
CA LEU A 384 0.81 -3.37 -26.15
C LEU A 384 0.49 -4.49 -25.15
N ARG A 385 -0.78 -4.88 -25.02
CA ARG A 385 -1.20 -5.94 -24.10
C ARG A 385 -0.58 -7.28 -24.48
N ASP A 386 -0.49 -7.57 -25.77
CA ASP A 386 0.16 -8.79 -26.26
C ASP A 386 1.66 -8.81 -25.95
N ARG A 387 2.35 -7.66 -26.00
CA ARG A 387 3.76 -7.56 -25.56
C ARG A 387 3.92 -7.79 -24.06
N LEU A 388 3.01 -7.27 -23.24
CA LEU A 388 3.00 -7.50 -21.79
C LEU A 388 2.73 -8.96 -21.44
N ASP A 389 1.75 -9.58 -22.10
CA ASP A 389 1.43 -11.00 -21.94
C ASP A 389 2.67 -11.84 -22.30
N LEU A 390 3.37 -11.49 -23.38
CA LEU A 390 4.58 -12.18 -23.82
C LEU A 390 5.76 -11.99 -22.85
N TYR A 391 6.01 -10.77 -22.36
CA TYR A 391 7.04 -10.50 -21.36
C TYR A 391 6.78 -11.23 -20.03
N THR A 392 5.52 -11.24 -19.59
CA THR A 392 5.10 -11.98 -18.38
C THR A 392 5.32 -13.48 -18.56
N ALA A 393 5.07 -14.01 -19.75
CA ALA A 393 5.35 -15.41 -20.07
C ALA A 393 6.85 -15.72 -20.06
N PHE A 394 7.71 -14.81 -20.55
CA PHE A 394 9.16 -14.97 -20.46
C PHE A 394 9.64 -15.06 -19.02
N LEU A 395 9.11 -14.17 -18.16
CA LEU A 395 9.39 -14.18 -16.73
C LEU A 395 8.96 -15.51 -16.09
N MET A 396 7.72 -15.97 -16.34
CA MET A 396 7.22 -17.23 -15.80
C MET A 396 8.13 -18.42 -16.16
N ASP A 397 8.54 -18.51 -17.41
CA ASP A 397 9.38 -19.59 -17.89
C ASP A 397 10.84 -19.49 -17.44
N SER A 398 11.34 -18.28 -17.15
CA SER A 398 12.67 -18.05 -16.55
C SER A 398 12.69 -18.38 -15.05
N VAL A 399 11.59 -18.11 -14.34
CA VAL A 399 11.44 -18.34 -12.90
C VAL A 399 11.26 -19.81 -12.56
N ARG A 400 10.43 -20.51 -13.33
CA ARG A 400 10.06 -21.90 -13.10
C ARG A 400 11.27 -22.87 -12.91
N PRO A 401 12.31 -22.88 -13.77
CA PRO A 401 13.45 -23.76 -13.57
C PRO A 401 14.26 -23.40 -12.31
N CYS A 402 14.37 -22.12 -11.97
CA CYS A 402 15.06 -21.67 -10.76
C CYS A 402 14.34 -22.16 -9.50
N HIS A 403 13.01 -22.05 -9.47
CA HIS A 403 12.17 -22.44 -8.34
C HIS A 403 12.18 -23.96 -8.07
N ASN A 404 12.40 -24.76 -9.12
CA ASN A 404 12.41 -26.21 -9.02
C ASN A 404 13.75 -26.80 -8.53
N LEU A 405 14.78 -25.97 -8.32
CA LEU A 405 16.07 -26.43 -7.81
C LEU A 405 16.02 -26.68 -6.31
N THR A 406 16.39 -27.90 -5.90
CA THR A 406 16.43 -28.29 -4.48
C THR A 406 17.61 -27.65 -3.77
N GLY A 407 17.39 -27.08 -2.58
CA GLY A 407 18.46 -26.49 -1.76
C GLY A 407 18.95 -25.13 -2.25
N VAL A 408 18.20 -24.47 -3.13
CA VAL A 408 18.52 -23.15 -3.69
C VAL A 408 17.33 -22.23 -3.48
N SER A 409 17.57 -21.03 -2.98
CA SER A 409 16.52 -20.00 -2.90
C SER A 409 16.37 -19.30 -4.24
N THR A 410 15.15 -18.97 -4.66
CA THR A 410 14.91 -18.11 -5.82
C THR A 410 14.42 -16.76 -5.34
N CYS A 411 14.92 -15.66 -5.89
CA CYS A 411 14.40 -14.33 -5.64
C CYS A 411 14.23 -13.51 -6.93
N ILE A 412 13.25 -12.61 -6.95
CA ILE A 412 13.05 -11.66 -8.04
C ILE A 412 13.58 -10.31 -7.62
N ALA A 413 14.61 -9.83 -8.31
CA ALA A 413 15.12 -8.49 -8.13
C ALA A 413 14.40 -7.55 -9.10
N TYR A 414 13.50 -6.69 -8.62
CA TYR A 414 12.66 -5.85 -9.48
C TYR A 414 13.17 -4.40 -9.54
N THR A 415 13.00 -3.75 -10.68
CA THR A 415 13.33 -2.33 -10.84
C THR A 415 12.44 -1.43 -9.95
N PRO A 416 12.98 -0.39 -9.28
CA PRO A 416 12.20 0.51 -8.42
C PRO A 416 10.99 1.13 -9.13
N GLU A 417 11.15 1.40 -10.42
CA GLU A 417 10.13 1.99 -11.27
C GLU A 417 8.88 1.08 -11.33
N GLY A 418 7.87 1.46 -10.53
CA GLY A 418 6.53 0.87 -10.36
C GLY A 418 6.41 -0.42 -9.54
N GLY A 419 7.43 -0.72 -8.72
CA GLY A 419 7.33 -1.66 -7.60
C GLY A 419 7.15 -3.12 -8.03
N SER A 420 6.68 -3.98 -7.12
CA SER A 420 6.52 -5.42 -7.39
C SER A 420 5.24 -5.82 -8.16
N THR A 421 4.47 -4.85 -8.65
CA THR A 421 3.15 -5.06 -9.26
C THR A 421 3.20 -6.05 -10.44
N GLY A 422 2.30 -7.02 -10.51
CA GLY A 422 2.28 -8.02 -11.59
C GLY A 422 3.31 -9.15 -11.45
N LEU A 423 4.36 -8.99 -10.63
CA LEU A 423 5.31 -10.07 -10.33
C LEU A 423 4.73 -11.14 -9.41
N ASP A 424 3.67 -10.83 -8.66
CA ASP A 424 2.92 -11.79 -7.83
C ASP A 424 2.33 -12.95 -8.65
N GLN A 425 2.15 -12.76 -9.96
CA GLN A 425 1.62 -13.78 -10.88
C GLN A 425 2.64 -14.90 -11.15
N LEU A 426 3.91 -14.72 -10.79
CA LEU A 426 5.02 -15.64 -11.08
C LEU A 426 5.06 -16.88 -10.15
N GLY A 427 4.14 -16.97 -9.18
CA GLY A 427 4.11 -18.07 -8.22
C GLY A 427 5.24 -18.04 -7.18
N ILE A 428 5.99 -16.92 -7.13
CA ILE A 428 7.07 -16.67 -6.18
C ILE A 428 6.52 -15.88 -4.99
N HIS A 429 7.04 -16.20 -3.82
CA HIS A 429 6.56 -15.66 -2.56
C HIS A 429 7.11 -14.22 -2.38
N VAL A 430 6.32 -13.28 -1.85
CA VAL A 430 6.68 -11.83 -1.82
C VAL A 430 7.95 -11.55 -1.00
N ASP A 431 8.22 -12.37 0.03
CA ASP A 431 9.47 -12.34 0.78
C ASP A 431 10.69 -12.67 -0.06
N GLN A 432 10.50 -13.18 -1.27
CA GLN A 432 11.53 -13.42 -2.27
C GLN A 432 11.68 -12.29 -3.28
N PHE A 433 11.08 -11.13 -3.04
CA PHE A 433 11.25 -9.95 -3.88
C PHE A 433 12.25 -8.97 -3.26
N LEU A 434 13.19 -8.50 -4.08
CA LEU A 434 14.18 -7.50 -3.71
C LEU A 434 14.10 -6.33 -4.68
N GLU A 435 14.03 -5.11 -4.15
CA GLU A 435 14.10 -3.92 -4.99
C GLU A 435 15.54 -3.67 -5.44
N GLN A 436 15.77 -3.52 -6.73
CA GLN A 436 17.08 -3.19 -7.29
C GLN A 436 17.50 -1.78 -6.84
N GLN A 437 18.70 -1.64 -6.28
CA GLN A 437 19.24 -0.37 -5.80
C GLN A 437 20.36 0.10 -6.74
N GLY A 438 20.30 1.31 -7.28
CA GLY A 438 21.37 1.85 -8.11
C GLY A 438 20.89 2.61 -9.34
N LYS A 439 21.75 3.50 -9.85
CA LYS A 439 21.44 4.37 -11.00
C LYS A 439 21.70 3.66 -12.32
N THR A 440 22.77 2.86 -12.38
CA THR A 440 23.17 2.10 -13.56
C THR A 440 22.88 0.60 -13.38
N LEU A 441 22.93 -0.18 -14.47
CA LEU A 441 22.82 -1.65 -14.38
C LEU A 441 23.92 -2.24 -13.49
N GLY A 442 25.17 -1.79 -13.66
CA GLY A 442 26.29 -2.21 -12.81
C GLY A 442 26.10 -1.88 -11.33
N ASP A 443 25.55 -0.70 -11.00
CA ASP A 443 25.20 -0.37 -9.61
C ASP A 443 24.15 -1.34 -9.05
N ARG A 444 23.14 -1.67 -9.87
CA ARG A 444 22.03 -2.56 -9.49
C ARG A 444 22.51 -3.98 -9.24
N GLU A 445 23.34 -4.53 -10.12
CA GLU A 445 23.94 -5.86 -9.93
C GLU A 445 24.87 -5.89 -8.71
N ARG A 446 25.76 -4.89 -8.57
CA ARG A 446 26.67 -4.78 -7.42
C ARG A 446 25.92 -4.75 -6.09
N ASN A 447 24.90 -3.91 -5.99
CA ASN A 447 24.11 -3.78 -4.77
C ASN A 447 23.25 -5.03 -4.51
N LEU A 448 22.80 -5.72 -5.56
CA LEU A 448 22.08 -6.98 -5.43
C LEU A 448 22.98 -8.09 -4.86
N PHE A 449 24.20 -8.25 -5.37
CA PHE A 449 25.18 -9.16 -4.78
C PHE A 449 25.46 -8.81 -3.32
N HIS A 450 25.75 -7.54 -3.02
CA HIS A 450 26.01 -7.08 -1.67
C HIS A 450 24.87 -7.43 -0.70
N THR A 451 23.63 -7.13 -1.10
CA THR A 451 22.43 -7.40 -0.31
C THR A 451 22.26 -8.90 -0.04
N LEU A 452 22.47 -9.75 -1.05
CA LEU A 452 22.30 -11.20 -0.92
C LEU A 452 23.42 -11.83 -0.05
N PHE A 453 24.65 -11.32 -0.14
CA PHE A 453 25.72 -11.74 0.77
C PHE A 453 25.47 -11.29 2.22
N GLU A 454 24.98 -10.06 2.44
CA GLU A 454 24.58 -9.58 3.77
C GLU A 454 23.44 -10.40 4.39
N GLN A 455 22.57 -10.98 3.54
CA GLN A 455 21.51 -11.89 3.97
C GLN A 455 22.01 -13.29 4.33
N GLY A 456 23.30 -13.58 4.11
CA GLY A 456 23.96 -14.81 4.53
C GLY A 456 24.10 -15.88 3.45
N PHE A 457 23.69 -15.61 2.20
CA PHE A 457 23.96 -16.53 1.09
C PHE A 457 25.45 -16.57 0.78
N GLN A 458 25.99 -17.75 0.48
CA GLN A 458 27.40 -17.95 0.16
C GLN A 458 27.64 -18.09 -1.36
N ARG A 459 26.60 -18.51 -2.08
CA ARG A 459 26.61 -18.73 -3.52
C ARG A 459 25.46 -17.93 -4.13
N VAL A 460 25.78 -16.86 -4.86
CA VAL A 460 24.79 -15.96 -5.45
C VAL A 460 24.93 -16.03 -6.96
N VAL A 461 23.81 -16.30 -7.65
CA VAL A 461 23.72 -16.26 -9.11
C VAL A 461 22.70 -15.19 -9.49
N ILE A 462 23.04 -14.31 -10.43
CA ILE A 462 22.14 -13.32 -11.00
C ILE A 462 21.90 -13.68 -12.48
N ILE A 463 20.63 -13.65 -12.91
CA ILE A 463 20.23 -13.82 -14.31
C ILE A 463 19.24 -12.74 -14.75
N GLY A 464 19.13 -12.52 -16.06
CA GLY A 464 18.10 -11.66 -16.66
C GLY A 464 16.71 -12.31 -16.75
N SER A 465 15.68 -11.50 -17.04
CA SER A 465 14.29 -11.94 -17.15
C SER A 465 13.86 -12.49 -18.51
N ASP A 466 14.67 -12.30 -19.54
CA ASP A 466 14.27 -12.49 -20.94
C ASP A 466 14.85 -13.78 -21.54
N LEU A 467 14.86 -14.84 -20.74
CA LEU A 467 15.55 -16.11 -21.01
C LEU A 467 14.59 -17.33 -20.89
N PRO A 468 13.41 -17.32 -21.55
CA PRO A 468 12.37 -18.34 -21.39
C PRO A 468 12.83 -19.78 -21.71
N THR A 469 13.81 -19.96 -22.58
CA THR A 469 14.33 -21.28 -22.99
C THR A 469 15.68 -21.62 -22.36
N LEU A 470 16.16 -20.85 -21.38
CA LEU A 470 17.45 -21.13 -20.75
C LEU A 470 17.48 -22.54 -20.16
N PRO A 471 18.42 -23.42 -20.57
CA PRO A 471 18.48 -24.77 -20.07
C PRO A 471 18.79 -24.79 -18.56
N SER A 472 18.03 -25.59 -17.80
CA SER A 472 18.27 -25.77 -16.36
C SER A 472 19.65 -26.36 -16.05
N SER A 473 20.28 -27.05 -17.02
CA SER A 473 21.66 -27.52 -16.93
C SER A 473 22.65 -26.37 -16.74
N HIS A 474 22.42 -25.20 -17.35
CA HIS A 474 23.31 -24.04 -17.18
C HIS A 474 23.22 -23.50 -15.74
N LEU A 475 22.02 -23.44 -15.16
CA LEU A 475 21.81 -23.02 -13.77
C LEU A 475 22.46 -24.00 -12.79
N THR A 476 22.31 -25.30 -13.05
CA THR A 476 22.88 -26.36 -12.20
C THR A 476 24.42 -26.36 -12.28
N GLU A 477 24.98 -26.25 -13.49
CA GLU A 477 26.42 -26.12 -13.71
C GLU A 477 26.97 -24.88 -12.99
N ALA A 478 26.29 -23.73 -13.09
CA ALA A 478 26.72 -22.52 -12.39
C ALA A 478 26.80 -22.73 -10.88
N LEU A 479 25.77 -23.31 -10.27
CA LEU A 479 25.73 -23.57 -8.84
C LEU A 479 26.76 -24.60 -8.37
N ASP A 480 27.07 -25.59 -9.22
CA ASP A 480 28.08 -26.60 -8.96
C ASP A 480 29.50 -26.01 -8.96
N GLN A 481 29.81 -25.15 -9.93
CA GLN A 481 31.11 -24.48 -10.01
C GLN A 481 31.33 -23.49 -8.86
N LEU A 482 30.26 -22.86 -8.37
CA LEU A 482 30.30 -21.98 -7.20
C LEU A 482 30.50 -22.68 -5.86
N LYS A 483 30.59 -24.02 -5.82
CA LYS A 483 31.00 -24.75 -4.60
C LYS A 483 32.46 -24.48 -4.24
N GLU A 484 33.29 -24.14 -5.22
CA GLU A 484 34.69 -23.77 -5.00
C GLU A 484 34.79 -22.28 -4.63
N SER A 485 35.37 -21.98 -3.46
CA SER A 485 35.54 -20.59 -3.01
C SER A 485 36.49 -19.81 -3.93
N GLY A 486 36.18 -18.53 -4.18
CA GLY A 486 36.94 -17.68 -5.09
C GLY A 486 36.63 -17.89 -6.57
N THR A 487 35.53 -18.58 -6.90
CA THR A 487 35.06 -18.78 -8.28
C THR A 487 34.03 -17.72 -8.68
N MET A 488 34.19 -17.20 -9.90
CA MET A 488 33.19 -16.45 -10.64
C MET A 488 32.71 -17.30 -11.81
N VAL A 489 31.39 -17.44 -11.95
CA VAL A 489 30.78 -18.09 -13.12
C VAL A 489 30.18 -17.02 -14.01
N ILE A 490 30.41 -17.10 -15.32
CA ILE A 490 29.81 -16.18 -16.29
C ILE A 490 29.17 -16.93 -17.44
N GLY A 491 27.94 -16.56 -17.80
CA GLY A 491 27.21 -17.07 -18.95
C GLY A 491 27.22 -16.04 -20.09
N PRO A 492 27.97 -16.27 -21.18
CA PRO A 492 28.09 -15.30 -22.27
C PRO A 492 26.76 -15.08 -23.00
N ALA A 493 26.41 -13.82 -23.24
CA ALA A 493 25.35 -13.45 -24.18
C ALA A 493 25.95 -13.26 -25.59
N GLU A 494 25.15 -13.51 -26.63
CA GLU A 494 25.61 -13.40 -28.02
C GLU A 494 25.93 -11.95 -28.46
N ASP A 495 25.52 -10.95 -27.69
CA ASP A 495 25.74 -9.51 -27.93
C ASP A 495 27.04 -8.95 -27.31
N GLY A 496 27.82 -9.79 -26.62
CA GLY A 496 29.04 -9.43 -25.89
C GLY A 496 28.82 -9.01 -24.43
N GLY A 497 27.57 -9.07 -23.95
CA GLY A 497 27.23 -9.05 -22.53
C GLY A 497 27.27 -10.44 -21.89
N TYR A 498 26.54 -10.60 -20.80
CA TYR A 498 26.31 -11.88 -20.14
C TYR A 498 24.85 -12.01 -19.69
N TYR A 499 24.31 -13.23 -19.78
CA TYR A 499 22.96 -13.55 -19.30
C TYR A 499 22.96 -14.05 -17.85
N LEU A 500 24.12 -14.47 -17.35
CA LEU A 500 24.32 -15.02 -16.01
C LEU A 500 25.66 -14.55 -15.43
N LEU A 501 25.63 -14.09 -14.18
CA LEU A 501 26.82 -13.84 -13.39
C LEU A 501 26.67 -14.48 -12.02
N GLY A 502 27.61 -15.33 -11.63
CA GLY A 502 27.60 -16.06 -10.38
C GLY A 502 28.86 -15.80 -9.57
N LEU A 503 28.72 -15.62 -8.26
CA LEU A 503 29.83 -15.33 -7.35
C LEU A 503 29.71 -16.15 -6.06
N THR A 504 30.86 -16.54 -5.54
CA THR A 504 31.03 -16.94 -4.15
C THR A 504 32.07 -16.05 -3.48
N VAL A 505 31.79 -15.61 -2.25
CA VAL A 505 32.72 -14.81 -1.45
C VAL A 505 33.21 -15.68 -0.28
N PRO A 506 34.52 -15.75 -0.01
CA PRO A 506 35.04 -16.47 1.14
C PRO A 506 34.42 -15.97 2.45
N ALA A 507 33.99 -16.89 3.31
CA ALA A 507 33.37 -16.58 4.60
C ALA A 507 34.27 -15.70 5.51
N SER A 508 35.59 -15.71 5.28
CA SER A 508 36.59 -14.96 6.05
C SER A 508 36.64 -13.47 5.76
N THR A 509 36.23 -13.02 4.56
CA THR A 509 36.46 -11.64 4.11
C THR A 509 35.17 -10.85 3.92
N GLN A 510 34.05 -11.52 3.57
CA GLN A 510 32.70 -10.94 3.31
C GLN A 510 32.65 -9.71 2.37
N ALA A 511 33.78 -9.26 1.82
CA ALA A 511 33.86 -8.13 0.91
C ALA A 511 33.64 -8.59 -0.53
N LEU A 512 32.68 -7.94 -1.20
CA LEU A 512 32.41 -8.16 -2.62
C LEU A 512 33.63 -7.71 -3.46
N PRO A 513 34.19 -8.58 -4.32
CA PRO A 513 35.23 -8.18 -5.27
C PRO A 513 34.77 -7.05 -6.18
N ASP A 514 35.67 -6.14 -6.55
CA ASP A 514 35.34 -5.01 -7.42
C ASP A 514 35.29 -5.44 -8.90
N LEU A 515 34.12 -5.92 -9.30
CA LEU A 515 33.84 -6.39 -10.67
C LEU A 515 33.12 -5.35 -11.54
N PHE A 516 32.69 -4.23 -10.95
CA PHE A 516 31.72 -3.32 -11.57
C PHE A 516 32.33 -1.94 -11.89
N THR A 517 33.52 -1.64 -11.37
CA THR A 517 34.24 -0.38 -11.64
C THR A 517 34.96 -0.42 -12.99
N ASN A 518 34.86 0.66 -13.76
CA ASN A 518 35.48 0.82 -15.09
C ASN A 518 35.03 -0.21 -16.14
N ILE A 519 33.78 -0.66 -16.07
CA ILE A 519 33.17 -1.56 -17.07
C ILE A 519 32.43 -0.74 -18.11
N ARG A 520 32.64 -1.05 -19.40
CA ARG A 520 31.90 -0.44 -20.51
C ARG A 520 30.53 -1.10 -20.69
N TRP A 521 29.60 -0.77 -19.79
CA TRP A 521 28.23 -1.30 -19.80
C TRP A 521 27.48 -1.06 -21.12
N SER A 522 26.60 -2.01 -21.46
CA SER A 522 25.78 -1.96 -22.67
C SER A 522 26.61 -1.89 -23.97
N THR A 523 27.79 -2.48 -23.96
CA THR A 523 28.65 -2.63 -25.14
C THR A 523 29.07 -4.10 -25.33
N PRO A 524 29.51 -4.49 -26.54
CA PRO A 524 30.05 -5.84 -26.77
C PRO A 524 31.30 -6.20 -25.95
N TRP A 525 31.89 -5.22 -25.25
CA TRP A 525 33.07 -5.40 -24.41
C TRP A 525 32.74 -5.64 -22.93
N THR A 526 31.45 -5.63 -22.56
CA THR A 526 31.01 -5.72 -21.16
C THR A 526 31.52 -7.01 -20.50
N MET A 527 31.43 -8.14 -21.19
CA MET A 527 31.92 -9.43 -20.67
C MET A 527 33.44 -9.41 -20.47
N ASP A 528 34.19 -8.97 -21.48
CA ASP A 528 35.67 -8.94 -21.45
C ASP A 528 36.19 -8.03 -20.32
N ASP A 529 35.58 -6.86 -20.15
CA ASP A 529 35.92 -5.94 -19.06
C ASP A 529 35.66 -6.57 -17.68
N THR A 530 34.56 -7.32 -17.55
CA THR A 530 34.16 -8.01 -16.31
C THR A 530 35.09 -9.18 -15.99
N VAL A 531 35.47 -9.98 -16.99
CA VAL A 531 36.45 -11.06 -16.86
C VAL A 531 37.83 -10.48 -16.49
N ALA A 532 38.24 -9.37 -17.09
CA ALA A 532 39.48 -8.69 -16.72
C ALA A 532 39.43 -8.16 -15.28
N ALA A 533 38.28 -7.68 -14.80
CA ALA A 533 38.10 -7.27 -13.41
C ALA A 533 38.20 -8.44 -12.43
N ALA A 534 37.62 -9.58 -12.77
CA ALA A 534 37.71 -10.81 -11.99
C ALA A 534 39.16 -11.29 -11.86
N ALA A 535 39.93 -11.26 -12.96
CA ALA A 535 41.35 -11.60 -12.95
C ALA A 535 42.16 -10.66 -12.04
N ARG A 536 41.89 -9.35 -12.04
CA ARG A 536 42.53 -8.38 -11.11
C ARG A 536 42.21 -8.66 -9.65
N CYS A 537 41.04 -9.21 -9.37
CA CYS A 537 40.61 -9.62 -8.03
C CYS A 537 41.11 -11.02 -7.62
N GLY A 538 41.84 -11.72 -8.49
CA GLY A 538 42.32 -13.08 -8.24
C GLY A 538 41.24 -14.16 -8.25
N LEU A 539 40.10 -13.91 -8.89
CA LEU A 539 39.01 -14.88 -9.01
C LEU A 539 39.29 -15.89 -10.13
N ARG A 540 38.88 -17.14 -9.92
CA ARG A 540 38.84 -18.16 -10.98
C ARG A 540 37.58 -17.97 -11.80
N VAL A 541 37.71 -17.77 -13.10
CA VAL A 541 36.56 -17.58 -13.98
C VAL A 541 36.18 -18.90 -14.65
N HIS A 542 34.94 -19.34 -14.48
CA HIS A 542 34.33 -20.43 -15.23
C HIS A 542 33.31 -19.88 -16.21
N THR A 543 33.47 -20.20 -17.49
CA THR A 543 32.60 -19.71 -18.56
C THR A 543 31.63 -20.80 -18.99
N LEU A 544 30.32 -20.55 -18.84
CA LEU A 544 29.27 -21.45 -19.29
C LEU A 544 29.11 -21.37 -20.82
N ARG A 545 28.29 -22.27 -21.37
CA ARG A 545 27.85 -22.16 -22.75
C ARG A 545 27.07 -20.86 -22.98
N ALA A 546 27.36 -20.22 -24.11
CA ALA A 546 26.66 -19.01 -24.53
C ALA A 546 25.15 -19.27 -24.73
N TRP A 547 24.33 -18.26 -24.44
CA TRP A 547 22.89 -18.26 -24.65
C TRP A 547 22.41 -16.90 -25.18
N TYR A 548 21.16 -16.83 -25.62
CA TYR A 548 20.58 -15.62 -26.21
C TYR A 548 19.36 -15.15 -25.41
N ASP A 549 19.17 -13.84 -25.37
CA ASP A 549 17.99 -13.17 -24.83
C ASP A 549 17.02 -12.76 -25.96
N ILE A 550 15.78 -12.45 -25.58
CA ILE A 550 14.74 -12.07 -26.55
C ILE A 550 14.45 -10.59 -26.45
N ASP A 551 15.19 -9.82 -27.23
CA ASP A 551 15.23 -8.36 -27.17
C ASP A 551 14.77 -7.67 -28.44
N ASP A 552 14.69 -8.39 -29.56
CA ASP A 552 14.35 -7.86 -30.87
C ASP A 552 13.54 -8.87 -31.73
N GLU A 553 13.17 -8.45 -32.93
CA GLU A 553 12.39 -9.30 -33.83
C GLU A 553 13.16 -10.54 -34.31
N ILE A 554 14.49 -10.46 -34.40
CA ILE A 554 15.34 -11.55 -34.89
C ILE A 554 15.35 -12.68 -33.85
N SER A 555 15.63 -12.33 -32.59
CA SER A 555 15.58 -13.24 -31.44
C SER A 555 14.17 -13.82 -31.22
N LEU A 556 13.10 -13.03 -31.41
CA LEU A 556 11.73 -13.54 -31.36
C LEU A 556 11.42 -14.57 -32.46
N ARG A 557 11.90 -14.36 -33.70
CA ARG A 557 11.75 -15.35 -34.79
C ARG A 557 12.53 -16.63 -34.50
N ARG A 558 13.74 -16.51 -33.95
CA ARG A 558 14.54 -17.66 -33.51
C ARG A 558 13.79 -18.47 -32.44
N LEU A 559 13.30 -17.82 -31.39
CA LEU A 559 12.52 -18.43 -30.33
C LEU A 559 11.28 -19.17 -30.88
N ARG A 560 10.54 -18.54 -31.81
CA ARG A 560 9.38 -19.17 -32.45
C ARG A 560 9.74 -20.44 -33.22
N LYS A 561 10.89 -20.46 -33.90
CA LYS A 561 11.37 -21.64 -34.63
C LYS A 561 11.79 -22.75 -33.67
N GLU A 562 12.42 -22.38 -32.55
CA GLU A 562 12.85 -23.32 -31.51
C GLU A 562 11.66 -24.00 -30.82
N LEU A 563 10.64 -23.22 -30.45
CA LEU A 563 9.42 -23.71 -29.80
C LEU A 563 8.41 -24.34 -30.77
N ALA A 564 8.72 -24.40 -32.07
CA ALA A 564 7.94 -25.21 -33.01
C ALA A 564 8.21 -26.72 -32.82
N ASP A 565 9.35 -27.09 -32.24
CA ASP A 565 9.64 -28.46 -31.83
C ASP A 565 8.93 -28.78 -30.51
N PRO A 566 8.03 -29.78 -30.48
CA PRO A 566 7.34 -30.20 -29.25
C PRO A 566 8.29 -30.50 -28.07
N MET A 567 9.52 -30.97 -28.32
CA MET A 567 10.48 -31.25 -27.25
C MET A 567 10.94 -29.97 -26.52
N ASN A 568 10.98 -28.83 -27.22
CA ASN A 568 11.41 -27.55 -26.64
C ASN A 568 10.25 -26.79 -25.98
N THR A 569 8.99 -27.08 -26.34
CA THR A 569 7.82 -26.45 -25.70
C THR A 569 7.73 -26.71 -24.19
N VAL A 570 8.30 -27.82 -23.72
CA VAL A 570 8.38 -28.16 -22.29
C VAL A 570 9.27 -27.18 -21.52
N GLN A 571 10.28 -26.59 -22.18
CA GLN A 571 11.22 -25.64 -21.58
C GLN A 571 10.60 -24.24 -21.40
N ALA A 572 9.63 -23.86 -22.23
CA ALA A 572 8.97 -22.56 -22.15
C ALA A 572 7.45 -22.64 -22.43
N PRO A 573 6.64 -23.31 -21.59
CA PRO A 573 5.23 -23.54 -21.86
C PRO A 573 4.39 -22.26 -21.85
N ALA A 574 4.63 -21.32 -20.92
CA ALA A 574 3.84 -20.09 -20.87
C ALA A 574 4.08 -19.26 -22.13
N THR A 575 5.35 -19.15 -22.52
CA THR A 575 5.81 -18.46 -23.72
C THR A 575 5.24 -19.13 -24.98
N THR A 576 5.27 -20.46 -25.04
CA THR A 576 4.68 -21.23 -26.13
C THR A 576 3.19 -20.95 -26.26
N THR A 577 2.44 -20.92 -25.16
CA THR A 577 1.00 -20.60 -25.17
C THR A 577 0.74 -19.21 -25.74
N ILE A 578 1.48 -18.19 -25.31
CA ILE A 578 1.31 -16.83 -25.83
C ILE A 578 1.70 -16.74 -27.30
N LEU A 579 2.85 -17.31 -27.71
CA LEU A 579 3.26 -17.31 -29.11
C LEU A 579 2.27 -18.03 -30.03
N ASN A 580 1.67 -19.12 -29.57
CA ASN A 580 0.61 -19.82 -30.32
C ASN A 580 -0.66 -18.98 -30.47
N ARG A 581 -1.05 -18.24 -29.42
CA ARG A 581 -2.18 -17.29 -29.49
C ARG A 581 -1.88 -16.16 -30.48
N LEU A 582 -0.67 -15.60 -30.46
CA LEU A 582 -0.31 -14.42 -31.26
C LEU A 582 -0.06 -14.74 -32.73
N PHE A 583 0.53 -15.89 -33.05
CA PHE A 583 1.00 -16.20 -34.40
C PHE A 583 0.36 -17.45 -35.03
N GLY A 584 -0.39 -18.24 -34.27
CA GLY A 584 -0.94 -19.53 -34.71
C GLY A 584 0.12 -20.63 -34.83
N LEU A 585 -0.30 -21.89 -34.64
CA LEU A 585 0.57 -23.05 -34.86
C LEU A 585 0.93 -23.13 -36.35
N ALA A 586 2.22 -23.06 -36.68
CA ALA A 586 2.71 -23.64 -37.92
C ALA A 586 2.46 -25.16 -37.83
N LYS A 587 1.34 -25.63 -38.38
CA LYS A 587 1.23 -27.04 -38.76
C LYS A 587 2.34 -27.27 -39.79
N SER A 588 3.42 -27.93 -39.40
CA SER A 588 4.30 -28.59 -40.35
C SER A 588 3.40 -29.45 -41.23
N LYS A 589 3.30 -29.12 -42.52
CA LYS A 589 2.77 -30.09 -43.49
C LYS A 589 3.65 -31.34 -43.39
N PRO A 590 3.04 -32.53 -43.31
CA PRO A 590 3.77 -33.79 -43.20
C PRO A 590 4.72 -34.01 -44.36
#